data_AF-A0A0M0LMF3-F1
#
_entry.id   AF-A0A0M0LMF3-F1
#
_cell.length_a   1.000
_cell.length_b   1.000
_cell.length_c   1.000
_cell.angle_alpha   90.00
_cell.angle_beta   90.00
_cell.angle_gamma   90.00
#
_symmetry.space_group_name_H-M   'P 1'
#
loop_
_entity.id
_entity.type
_entity.pdbx_description
1 polymer ?
#
loop_
_entity_poly.entity_id
_entity_poly.type
_entity_poly.pdbx_seq_one_letter_code
_entity_poly.pdbx_strand_id
1 'polypeptide(L)'
;MGIEFTALHWIYVVFIVLIIGFMVKRRDTTLICIIGIFMLAIFATGSLTASISGVFNSFIYAITELMSTILIISIIVAMSSVLSKSGINDVMIAPFTKFFKNPTLAFWIIGILMMIISWFFWPSPAVALLGAVLLPAALRAGLPALGVPNANKGIFLNRYSLPRHFSEVFEYLM
;
A
#
# COMPACT_ATOMS: atom_id res chain seq x y z
N MET A 1 0.03 3.28 36.10
CA MET A 1 0.48 4.54 35.50
C MET A 1 -0.76 5.20 34.91
N GLY A 2 -1.27 6.25 35.56
CA GLY A 2 -2.50 6.91 35.12
C GLY A 2 -2.28 7.60 33.77
N ILE A 3 -3.20 7.38 32.83
CA ILE A 3 -3.24 8.11 31.57
C ILE A 3 -3.86 9.47 31.89
N GLU A 4 -3.01 10.44 32.25
CA GLU A 4 -3.42 11.83 32.41
C GLU A 4 -3.67 12.41 31.02
N PHE A 5 -4.94 12.69 30.69
CA PHE A 5 -5.30 13.34 29.43
C PHE A 5 -4.82 14.78 29.44
N THR A 6 -3.60 15.00 28.94
CA THR A 6 -3.02 16.33 28.82
C THR A 6 -3.64 17.09 27.63
N ALA A 7 -3.55 18.42 27.64
CA ALA A 7 -4.03 19.26 26.54
C ALA A 7 -3.44 18.86 25.17
N LEU A 8 -2.23 18.27 25.13
CA LEU A 8 -1.59 17.77 23.91
C LEU A 8 -2.36 16.62 23.26
N HIS A 9 -2.97 15.72 24.06
CA HIS A 9 -3.72 14.58 23.53
C HIS A 9 -4.98 15.06 22.80
N TRP A 10 -5.67 16.08 23.34
CA TRP A 10 -6.86 16.64 22.70
C TRP A 10 -6.52 17.36 21.40
N ILE A 11 -5.43 18.13 21.39
CA ILE A 11 -4.91 18.79 20.18
C ILE A 11 -4.57 17.75 19.11
N TYR A 12 -3.87 16.68 19.49
CA TYR A 12 -3.51 15.61 18.56
C TYR A 12 -4.74 14.93 17.91
N VAL A 13 -5.76 14.58 18.71
CA VAL A 13 -6.99 13.95 18.20
C VAL A 13 -7.74 14.90 17.25
N VAL A 14 -7.84 16.18 17.59
CA VAL A 14 -8.48 17.19 16.73
C VAL A 14 -7.79 17.28 15.37
N PHE A 15 -6.45 17.28 15.35
CA PHE A 15 -5.68 17.30 14.10
C PHE A 15 -5.84 16.03 13.27
N ILE A 16 -5.93 14.84 13.90
CA ILE A 16 -6.24 13.60 13.18
C ILE A 16 -7.59 13.69 12.48
N VAL A 17 -8.63 14.16 13.18
CA VAL A 17 -9.97 14.31 12.60
C VAL A 17 -9.96 15.30 11.43
N LEU A 18 -9.20 16.39 11.54
CA LEU A 18 -9.02 17.35 10.45
C LEU A 18 -8.30 16.74 9.24
N ILE A 19 -7.24 15.95 9.45
CA ILE A 19 -6.52 15.25 8.37
C ILE A 19 -7.48 14.31 7.64
N ILE A 20 -8.22 13.48 8.39
CA ILE A 20 -9.19 12.53 7.81
C ILE A 20 -10.28 13.29 7.04
N GLY A 21 -10.82 14.37 7.59
CA GLY A 21 -11.85 15.19 6.93
C GLY A 21 -11.37 15.79 5.60
N PHE A 22 -10.11 16.25 5.54
CA PHE A 22 -9.52 16.75 4.29
C PHE A 22 -9.25 15.65 3.28
N MET A 23 -8.82 14.47 3.74
CA MET A 23 -8.63 13.29 2.89
C MET A 23 -9.94 12.84 2.25
N VAL A 24 -11.05 12.85 3.00
CA VAL A 24 -12.39 12.57 2.47
C VAL A 24 -12.80 13.59 1.41
N LYS A 25 -12.43 14.86 1.59
CA LYS A 25 -12.67 15.93 0.59
C LYS A 25 -11.70 15.86 -0.61
N ARG A 26 -10.81 14.86 -0.68
CA ARG A 26 -9.77 14.72 -1.71
C ARG A 26 -8.94 16.00 -1.90
N ARG A 27 -8.64 16.71 -0.81
CA ARG A 27 -7.78 17.90 -0.82
C ARG A 27 -6.41 17.59 -0.24
N ASP A 28 -5.42 18.39 -0.61
CA ASP A 28 -4.06 18.29 -0.09
C ASP A 28 -4.03 18.41 1.44
N THR A 29 -3.49 17.39 2.11
CA THR A 29 -3.35 17.32 3.56
C THR A 29 -2.03 17.91 4.05
N THR A 30 -1.09 18.22 3.15
CA THR A 30 0.25 18.69 3.50
C THR A 30 0.23 19.93 4.39
N LEU A 31 -0.58 20.94 4.03
CA LEU A 31 -0.73 22.17 4.83
C LEU A 31 -1.26 21.90 6.23
N ILE A 32 -2.27 21.03 6.38
CA ILE A 32 -2.85 20.72 7.70
C ILE A 32 -1.84 19.98 8.58
N CYS A 33 -1.04 19.09 7.99
CA CYS A 33 0.01 18.34 8.71
C CYS A 33 1.13 19.26 9.20
N ILE A 34 1.58 20.20 8.38
CA ILE A 34 2.62 21.17 8.77
C ILE A 34 2.14 22.04 9.92
N ILE A 35 0.91 22.57 9.82
CA ILE A 35 0.30 23.36 10.89
C ILE A 35 0.13 22.51 12.15
N GLY A 36 -0.30 21.26 12.01
CA GLY A 36 -0.48 20.33 13.13
C GLY A 36 0.81 20.05 13.90
N ILE A 37 1.89 19.70 13.19
CA ILE A 37 3.22 19.48 13.78
C ILE A 37 3.72 20.76 14.46
N PHE A 38 3.54 21.92 13.81
CA PHE A 38 3.94 23.20 14.38
C PHE A 38 3.16 23.54 15.67
N MET A 39 1.84 23.34 15.67
CA MET A 39 1.00 23.59 16.85
C MET A 39 1.41 22.65 18.00
N LEU A 40 1.58 21.36 17.72
CA LEU A 40 2.04 20.39 18.72
C LEU A 40 3.42 20.79 19.28
N ALA A 41 4.34 21.25 18.44
CA ALA A 41 5.67 21.68 18.87
C ALA A 41 5.63 22.93 19.77
N ILE A 42 4.73 23.90 19.50
CA ILE A 42 4.51 25.07 20.36
C ILE A 42 3.98 24.64 21.72
N PHE A 43 2.93 23.81 21.75
CA PHE A 43 2.32 23.37 23.01
C PHE A 43 3.24 22.46 23.83
N ALA A 44 4.16 21.75 23.18
CA ALA A 44 5.15 20.92 23.86
C ALA A 44 6.35 21.72 24.39
N THR A 45 6.82 22.74 23.65
CA THR A 45 8.13 23.38 23.92
C THR A 45 8.02 24.83 24.43
N GLY A 46 6.87 25.48 24.25
CA GLY A 46 6.61 26.85 24.72
C GLY A 46 7.41 27.97 24.03
N SER A 47 8.25 27.65 23.03
CA SER A 47 9.09 28.63 22.33
C SER A 47 8.95 28.54 20.81
N LEU A 48 8.88 29.71 20.16
CA LEU A 48 8.65 29.81 18.71
C LEU A 48 9.83 29.23 17.91
N THR A 49 11.06 29.53 18.34
CA THR A 49 12.29 29.05 17.68
C THR A 49 12.40 27.52 17.73
N ALA A 50 12.09 26.90 18.88
CA ALA A 50 12.14 25.45 19.00
C ALA A 50 11.01 24.75 18.23
N SER A 51 9.90 25.45 18.00
CA SER A 51 8.77 24.90 17.24
C SER A 51 9.07 24.83 15.74
N ILE A 52 9.74 25.86 15.21
CA ILE A 52 10.19 25.86 13.80
C ILE A 52 11.20 24.74 13.59
N SER A 53 12.20 24.60 14.46
CA SER A 53 13.17 23.50 14.37
C SER A 53 12.50 22.12 14.58
N GLY A 54 11.46 22.04 15.41
CA GLY A 54 10.64 20.83 15.60
C GLY A 54 9.95 20.35 14.32
N VAL A 55 9.46 21.26 13.46
CA VAL A 55 8.89 20.90 12.16
C VAL A 55 9.96 20.30 11.24
N PHE A 56 11.13 20.93 11.14
CA PHE A 56 12.24 20.41 10.32
C PHE A 56 12.74 19.06 10.82
N ASN A 57 12.88 18.87 12.14
CA ASN A 57 13.25 17.59 12.72
C ASN A 57 12.22 16.50 12.41
N SER A 58 10.93 16.85 12.40
CA SER A 58 9.85 15.91 12.03
C SER A 58 9.94 15.48 10.57
N PHE A 59 10.35 16.38 9.67
CA PHE A 59 10.61 16.02 8.27
C PHE A 59 11.85 15.15 8.11
N ILE A 60 12.93 15.45 8.82
CA ILE A 60 14.13 14.60 8.84
C ILE A 60 13.75 13.19 9.31
N TYR A 61 12.97 13.09 10.39
CA TYR A 61 12.46 11.82 10.91
C TYR A 61 11.61 11.06 9.88
N ALA A 62 10.68 11.73 9.22
CA ALA A 62 9.85 11.12 8.18
C ALA A 62 10.68 10.59 7.00
N ILE A 63 11.70 11.35 6.55
CA ILE A 63 12.59 10.94 5.46
C ILE A 63 13.40 9.71 5.88
N THR A 64 13.95 9.69 7.09
CA THR A 64 14.73 8.53 7.57
C THR A 64 13.89 7.27 7.68
N GLU A 65 12.63 7.40 8.11
CA GLU A 65 11.72 6.27 8.26
C GLU A 65 11.27 5.71 6.90
N LEU A 66 10.94 6.61 5.97
CA LEU A 66 10.55 6.26 4.60
C LEU A 66 11.71 5.62 3.83
N MET A 67 12.96 6.04 4.05
CA MET A 67 14.13 5.45 3.38
C MET A 67 14.29 3.97 3.70
N SER A 68 14.14 3.59 4.98
CA SER A 68 14.17 2.18 5.41
C SER A 68 13.09 1.37 4.70
N THR A 69 11.89 1.93 4.60
CA THR A 69 10.76 1.32 3.89
C THR A 69 11.03 1.16 2.38
N ILE A 70 11.55 2.20 1.72
CA ILE A 70 11.86 2.19 0.28
C ILE A 70 12.91 1.12 -0.04
N LEU A 71 13.91 0.95 0.83
CA LEU A 71 14.91 -0.10 0.70
C LEU A 71 14.25 -1.48 0.72
N ILE A 72 13.37 -1.75 1.69
CA ILE A 72 12.67 -3.04 1.81
C ILE A 72 11.84 -3.34 0.55
N ILE A 73 11.01 -2.39 0.09
CA ILE A 73 10.19 -2.61 -1.11
C ILE A 73 11.07 -2.84 -2.36
N SER A 74 12.22 -2.16 -2.46
CA SER A 74 13.13 -2.30 -3.60
C SER A 74 13.74 -3.71 -3.69
N ILE A 75 14.14 -4.28 -2.54
CA ILE A 75 14.66 -5.65 -2.46
C ILE A 75 13.58 -6.66 -2.82
N ILE A 76 12.36 -6.46 -2.32
CA ILE A 76 11.24 -7.37 -2.57
C ILE A 76 10.86 -7.35 -4.06
N VAL A 77 10.80 -6.17 -4.68
CA VAL A 77 10.54 -6.03 -6.12
C VAL A 77 11.65 -6.68 -6.95
N ALA A 78 12.92 -6.51 -6.56
CA ALA A 78 14.04 -7.16 -7.23
C ALA A 78 13.96 -8.69 -7.14
N MET A 79 13.68 -9.22 -5.95
CA MET A 79 13.51 -10.66 -5.73
C MET A 79 12.32 -11.22 -6.52
N SER A 80 11.18 -10.51 -6.52
CA SER A 80 10.00 -10.87 -7.31
C SER A 80 10.30 -10.93 -8.81
N SER A 81 11.05 -9.94 -9.32
CA SER A 81 11.48 -9.87 -10.72
C SER A 81 12.39 -11.06 -11.10
N VAL A 82 13.34 -11.43 -10.24
CA VAL A 82 14.21 -12.59 -10.45
C VAL A 82 13.39 -13.90 -10.48
N LEU A 83 12.49 -14.10 -9.52
CA LEU A 83 11.61 -15.27 -9.47
C LEU A 83 10.75 -15.41 -10.74
N SER A 84 10.25 -14.29 -11.27
CA SER A 84 9.48 -14.28 -12.51
C SER A 84 10.33 -14.63 -13.73
N LYS A 85 11.57 -14.14 -13.82
CA LYS A 85 12.47 -14.40 -14.97
C LYS A 85 12.99 -15.84 -15.00
N SER A 86 13.14 -16.48 -13.85
CA SER A 86 13.60 -17.87 -13.75
C SER A 86 12.57 -18.92 -14.18
N GLY A 87 11.33 -18.53 -14.53
CA GLY A 87 10.27 -19.47 -14.93
C GLY A 87 9.74 -20.36 -13.79
N ILE A 88 10.35 -20.29 -12.59
CA ILE A 88 9.91 -20.96 -11.37
C ILE A 88 8.47 -20.58 -11.05
N ASN A 89 8.08 -19.33 -11.35
CA ASN A 89 6.73 -18.85 -11.11
C ASN A 89 5.68 -19.71 -11.83
N ASP A 90 5.88 -20.05 -13.11
CA ASP A 90 4.94 -20.91 -13.86
C ASP A 90 4.85 -22.34 -13.27
N VAL A 91 5.96 -22.89 -12.77
CA VAL A 91 5.99 -24.23 -12.12
C VAL A 91 5.34 -24.20 -10.74
N MET A 92 5.50 -23.10 -10.00
CA MET A 92 4.91 -22.90 -8.68
C MET A 92 3.39 -22.70 -8.75
N ILE A 93 2.90 -22.15 -9.87
CA ILE A 93 1.46 -21.92 -10.13
C ILE A 93 0.75 -23.18 -10.65
N ALA A 94 1.47 -24.11 -11.29
CA ALA A 94 0.93 -25.34 -11.86
C ALA A 94 0.05 -26.20 -10.91
N PRO A 95 0.33 -26.34 -9.60
CA PRO A 95 -0.58 -27.04 -8.69
C PRO A 95 -1.80 -26.21 -8.26
N PHE A 96 -1.73 -24.88 -8.31
CA PHE A 96 -2.83 -24.00 -7.89
C PHE A 96 -3.93 -23.87 -8.94
N THR A 97 -3.62 -24.02 -10.24
CA THR A 97 -4.63 -24.09 -11.32
C THR A 97 -5.66 -25.18 -11.07
N LYS A 98 -5.31 -26.25 -10.34
CA LYS A 98 -6.23 -27.36 -10.00
C LYS A 98 -7.26 -26.98 -8.93
N PHE A 99 -6.97 -25.98 -8.09
CA PHE A 99 -7.88 -25.48 -7.05
C PHE A 99 -8.84 -24.40 -7.59
N PHE A 100 -8.51 -23.75 -8.70
CA PHE A 100 -9.33 -22.72 -9.33
C PHE A 100 -10.43 -23.31 -10.23
N LYS A 101 -11.38 -24.02 -9.62
CA LYS A 101 -12.51 -24.61 -10.35
C LYS A 101 -13.67 -23.65 -10.59
N ASN A 102 -13.86 -22.65 -9.71
CA ASN A 102 -14.92 -21.63 -9.82
C ASN A 102 -14.37 -20.21 -9.63
N PRO A 103 -14.86 -19.20 -10.39
CA PRO A 103 -14.41 -17.82 -10.28
C PRO A 103 -14.54 -17.23 -8.87
N THR A 104 -15.65 -17.54 -8.19
CA THR A 104 -15.94 -17.09 -6.83
C THR A 104 -14.99 -17.68 -5.80
N LEU A 105 -14.60 -18.96 -5.95
CA LEU A 105 -13.66 -19.61 -5.03
C LEU A 105 -12.26 -19.03 -5.18
N ALA A 106 -11.81 -18.71 -6.39
CA ALA A 106 -10.51 -18.09 -6.57
C ALA A 106 -10.44 -16.70 -5.93
N PHE A 107 -11.52 -15.90 -6.03
CA PHE A 107 -11.59 -14.59 -5.39
C PHE A 107 -11.40 -14.69 -3.88
N TRP A 108 -12.12 -15.63 -3.24
CA TRP A 108 -11.99 -15.90 -1.81
C TRP A 108 -10.61 -16.42 -1.43
N ILE A 109 -10.03 -17.33 -2.20
CA ILE A 109 -8.69 -17.88 -1.94
C ILE A 109 -7.63 -16.79 -2.08
N ILE A 110 -7.67 -15.98 -3.14
CA ILE A 110 -6.72 -14.87 -3.35
C ILE A 110 -6.89 -13.82 -2.24
N GLY A 111 -8.12 -13.46 -1.88
CA GLY A 111 -8.39 -12.49 -0.81
C GLY A 111 -7.92 -12.96 0.57
N ILE A 112 -8.17 -14.22 0.93
CA ILE A 112 -7.71 -14.79 2.21
C ILE A 112 -6.19 -14.90 2.23
N LEU A 113 -5.59 -15.38 1.12
CA LEU A 113 -4.14 -15.48 1.02
C LEU A 113 -3.48 -14.10 1.08
N MET A 114 -4.08 -13.10 0.42
CA MET A 114 -3.69 -11.70 0.50
C MET A 114 -3.77 -11.15 1.92
N MET A 115 -4.83 -11.48 2.66
CA MET A 115 -4.97 -11.08 4.06
C MET A 115 -3.87 -11.69 4.95
N ILE A 116 -3.61 -12.99 4.81
CA ILE A 116 -2.59 -13.70 5.60
C ILE A 116 -1.19 -13.16 5.30
N ILE A 117 -0.85 -12.98 4.01
CA ILE A 117 0.48 -12.50 3.60
C ILE A 117 0.67 -11.03 3.97
N SER A 118 -0.38 -10.19 3.88
CA SER A 118 -0.33 -8.78 4.30
C SER A 118 0.00 -8.61 5.80
N TRP A 119 -0.37 -9.58 6.64
CA TRP A 119 0.00 -9.56 8.06
C TRP A 119 1.48 -9.83 8.31
N PHE A 120 2.13 -10.61 7.44
CA PHE A 120 3.55 -10.97 7.59
C PHE A 120 4.50 -10.04 6.84
N PHE A 121 4.15 -9.65 5.61
CA PHE A 121 5.05 -8.95 4.68
C PHE A 121 4.80 -7.45 4.58
N TRP A 122 3.89 -6.91 5.41
CA TRP A 122 3.34 -5.55 5.28
C TRP A 122 2.44 -5.43 4.03
N PRO A 123 1.42 -4.54 4.01
CA PRO A 123 0.43 -4.52 2.92
C PRO A 123 1.06 -4.24 1.56
N SER A 124 2.01 -3.30 1.48
CA SER A 124 2.63 -2.86 0.22
C SER A 124 3.43 -3.98 -0.48
N PRO A 125 4.35 -4.71 0.19
CA PRO A 125 5.04 -5.85 -0.43
C PRO A 125 4.16 -7.08 -0.70
N ALA A 126 3.16 -7.35 0.14
CA ALA A 126 2.24 -8.46 -0.07
C ALA A 126 1.48 -8.32 -1.39
N VAL A 127 0.99 -7.12 -1.71
CA VAL A 127 0.32 -6.85 -2.99
C VAL A 127 1.29 -7.07 -4.16
N ALA A 128 2.53 -6.59 -4.04
CA ALA A 128 3.54 -6.72 -5.09
C ALA A 128 3.85 -8.19 -5.43
N LEU A 129 4.06 -9.03 -4.41
CA LEU A 129 4.36 -10.46 -4.58
C LEU A 129 3.14 -11.24 -5.10
N LEU A 130 1.97 -11.03 -4.51
CA LEU A 130 0.74 -11.72 -4.93
C LEU A 130 0.27 -11.27 -6.31
N GLY A 131 0.41 -9.99 -6.63
CA GLY A 131 0.13 -9.47 -7.97
C GLY A 131 1.07 -10.07 -9.03
N ALA A 132 2.36 -10.21 -8.74
CA ALA A 132 3.30 -10.82 -9.69
C ALA A 132 3.08 -12.33 -9.90
N VAL A 133 2.66 -13.06 -8.86
CA VAL A 133 2.54 -14.53 -8.88
C VAL A 133 1.13 -14.98 -9.25
N LEU A 134 0.09 -14.40 -8.66
CA LEU A 134 -1.28 -14.89 -8.80
C LEU A 134 -2.08 -14.21 -9.91
N LEU A 135 -1.73 -13.01 -10.35
CA LEU A 135 -2.42 -12.36 -11.47
C LEU A 135 -2.44 -13.22 -12.74
N PRO A 136 -1.33 -13.80 -13.23
CA PRO A 136 -1.37 -14.69 -14.40
C PRO A 136 -2.16 -15.98 -14.14
N ALA A 137 -2.14 -16.50 -12.91
CA ALA A 137 -2.91 -17.68 -12.51
C ALA A 137 -4.42 -17.42 -12.52
N ALA A 138 -4.85 -16.29 -11.95
CA ALA A 138 -6.25 -15.87 -11.84
C ALA A 138 -6.85 -15.57 -13.21
N LEU A 139 -6.08 -14.95 -14.11
CA LEU A 139 -6.49 -14.70 -15.49
C LEU A 139 -6.70 -16.00 -16.27
N ARG A 140 -5.79 -16.99 -16.13
CA ARG A 140 -5.94 -18.33 -16.73
C ARG A 140 -7.13 -19.10 -16.16
N ALA A 141 -7.50 -18.85 -14.90
CA ALA A 141 -8.67 -19.45 -14.24
C ALA A 141 -10.02 -18.81 -14.62
N GLY A 142 -10.04 -17.82 -15.53
CA GLY A 142 -11.28 -17.20 -16.01
C GLY A 142 -11.92 -16.25 -15.01
N LEU A 143 -11.18 -15.77 -14.01
CA LEU A 143 -11.70 -14.68 -13.17
C LEU A 143 -11.89 -13.44 -14.03
N PRO A 144 -13.06 -12.77 -13.98
CA PRO A 144 -13.16 -11.41 -14.49
C PRO A 144 -12.13 -10.59 -13.72
N ALA A 145 -11.02 -10.30 -14.40
CA ALA A 145 -9.92 -9.54 -13.85
C ALA A 145 -10.51 -8.23 -13.30
N LEU A 146 -10.44 -8.06 -11.98
CA LEU A 146 -10.75 -6.82 -11.27
C LEU A 146 -12.01 -6.12 -11.82
N GLY A 147 -13.18 -6.75 -11.65
CA GLY A 147 -14.46 -6.06 -11.86
C GLY A 147 -14.71 -5.51 -13.28
N VAL A 148 -14.03 -6.03 -14.32
CA VAL A 148 -14.32 -5.62 -15.71
C VAL A 148 -15.74 -6.09 -16.07
N PRO A 149 -16.67 -5.15 -16.38
CA PRO A 149 -17.97 -5.51 -16.95
C PRO A 149 -17.75 -6.32 -18.22
N ASN A 150 -18.64 -7.28 -18.48
CA ASN A 150 -18.53 -8.28 -19.55
C ASN A 150 -18.28 -7.74 -20.98
N ALA A 151 -18.35 -6.42 -21.19
CA ALA A 151 -18.18 -5.76 -22.49
C ALA A 151 -16.74 -5.72 -23.04
N ASN A 152 -15.69 -5.73 -22.20
CA ASN A 152 -14.31 -5.44 -22.66
C ASN A 152 -13.31 -6.62 -22.59
N LYS A 153 -13.80 -7.87 -22.46
CA LYS A 153 -12.96 -9.07 -22.35
C LYS A 153 -12.04 -9.28 -23.56
N GLY A 154 -12.49 -8.92 -24.77
CA GLY A 154 -11.70 -9.08 -26.01
C GLY A 154 -10.52 -8.11 -26.14
N ILE A 155 -10.59 -6.94 -25.50
CA ILE A 155 -9.55 -5.90 -25.57
C ILE A 155 -8.44 -6.18 -24.54
N PHE A 156 -8.82 -6.73 -23.39
CA PHE A 156 -7.88 -7.12 -22.33
C PHE A 156 -6.97 -8.28 -22.77
N LEU A 157 -7.52 -9.32 -23.40
CA LEU A 157 -6.72 -10.49 -23.82
C LEU A 157 -5.64 -10.17 -24.87
N ASN A 158 -5.88 -9.19 -25.74
CA ASN A 158 -4.92 -8.76 -26.77
C ASN A 158 -3.80 -7.83 -26.21
N ARG A 159 -3.89 -7.38 -24.95
CA ARG A 159 -2.93 -6.45 -24.33
C ARG A 159 -1.95 -7.14 -23.35
N TYR A 160 -1.97 -8.47 -23.26
CA TYR A 160 -1.06 -9.25 -22.42
C TYR A 160 0.28 -9.62 -23.08
N SER A 161 0.80 -8.75 -23.95
CA SER A 161 2.21 -8.77 -24.39
C SER A 161 3.07 -7.89 -23.47
N LEU A 162 3.31 -8.35 -22.23
CA LEU A 162 4.32 -7.83 -21.26
C LEU A 162 4.20 -6.31 -20.87
N PRO A 163 5.12 -5.75 -20.07
CA PRO A 163 5.31 -5.82 -18.63
C PRO A 163 4.91 -4.47 -17.96
N ARG A 164 3.85 -3.82 -18.46
CA ARG A 164 3.50 -2.43 -18.10
C ARG A 164 2.47 -2.26 -16.99
N HIS A 165 1.82 -3.33 -16.56
CA HIS A 165 0.69 -3.22 -15.62
C HIS A 165 1.12 -3.17 -14.15
N PHE A 166 2.40 -3.43 -13.84
CA PHE A 166 2.91 -3.37 -12.47
C PHE A 166 3.06 -1.93 -11.97
N SER A 167 3.39 -0.98 -12.87
CA SER A 167 3.52 0.44 -12.50
C SER A 167 2.17 1.10 -12.23
N GLU A 168 1.15 0.79 -13.04
CA GLU A 168 -0.18 1.40 -12.89
C GLU A 168 -0.89 0.95 -11.61
N VAL A 169 -0.80 -0.34 -11.23
CA VAL A 169 -1.41 -0.81 -9.97
C VAL A 169 -0.74 -0.21 -8.73
N PHE A 170 0.56 0.11 -8.82
CA PHE A 170 1.30 0.74 -7.72
C PHE A 170 0.95 2.24 -7.58
N GLU A 171 0.65 2.91 -8.69
CA GLU A 171 0.31 4.34 -8.74
C GLU A 171 -1.12 4.64 -8.22
N TYR A 172 -2.02 3.65 -8.23
CA TYR A 172 -3.36 3.76 -7.63
C TYR A 172 -3.43 3.37 -6.14
N LEU A 173 -2.36 2.81 -5.58
CA LEU A 173 -2.28 2.33 -4.18
C LEU A 173 -1.46 3.26 -3.28
N MET A 174 -0.92 4.35 -3.82
CA MET A 174 -0.31 5.47 -3.11
C MET A 174 -1.24 6.69 -3.16
#